data_AF-V9DTN8-F1
#
_entry.id   AF-V9DTN8-F1
#
_cell.length_a   1.000
_cell.length_b   1.000
_cell.length_c   1.000
_cell.angle_alpha   90.00
_cell.angle_beta   90.00
_cell.angle_gamma   90.00
#
_symmetry.space_group_name_H-M   'P 1'
#
loop_
_entity.id
_entity.type
_entity.pdbx_description
1 polymer ?
#
loop_
_entity_poly.entity_id
_entity_poly.type
_entity_poly.pdbx_seq_one_letter_code
_entity_poly.pdbx_strand_id
1 'polypeptide(L)'
;MPGKAFHLFTKAFHGSCMAQYTTPELLRKPLDRVILQFTGRLSEFKVPSSLLRGALDAPDLSHIDNAYRLLASFDAIDSEDEKDSRLTRFGSFVCHLPLSLQLCRLLMTGVYTVQDNTDQVESCPLLLHTVILVSILSTPDLFIMLSFYHIRSAQTYLKEMKKNLQAKLKLDGGMWSEPLSIWLFYMETMSDQQINIKSNLRGIFHKFAISSRRYQTLNYLISDLCQRLISLSQTPEFSQLIYAKGREVLSKLETYASTQRVDKKLLKFARDTVSGKRDECVVFGS
;
A
#
# COMPACT_ATOMS: atom_id res chain seq x y z
N MET A 1 -16.65 35.69 -23.69
CA MET A 1 -15.34 36.34 -23.44
C MET A 1 -14.23 35.30 -23.61
N PRO A 2 -13.10 35.62 -24.27
CA PRO A 2 -11.95 34.71 -24.33
C PRO A 2 -11.27 34.58 -22.95
N GLY A 3 -10.81 33.36 -22.63
CA GLY A 3 -10.14 33.05 -21.35
C GLY A 3 -8.69 33.53 -21.27
N LYS A 4 -8.12 33.56 -20.06
CA LYS A 4 -6.70 33.88 -19.81
C LYS A 4 -6.01 32.70 -19.13
N ALA A 5 -4.82 32.33 -19.61
CA ALA A 5 -3.96 31.31 -19.01
C ALA A 5 -2.70 31.95 -18.43
N PHE A 6 -2.38 31.62 -17.17
CA PHE A 6 -1.18 32.11 -16.48
C PHE A 6 -0.17 30.97 -16.34
N HIS A 7 0.99 31.11 -16.97
CA HIS A 7 2.09 30.15 -16.87
C HIS A 7 3.05 30.58 -15.77
N LEU A 8 3.28 29.71 -14.78
CA LEU A 8 4.18 29.98 -13.64
C LEU A 8 5.64 29.62 -13.97
N PHE A 9 6.10 29.98 -15.17
CA PHE A 9 7.48 29.79 -15.64
C PHE A 9 7.87 30.92 -16.60
N THR A 10 9.18 31.17 -16.75
CA THR A 10 9.68 32.21 -17.66
C THR A 10 9.63 31.73 -19.11
N LYS A 11 9.53 32.68 -20.06
CA LYS A 11 9.58 32.38 -21.50
C LYS A 11 10.89 31.70 -21.90
N ALA A 12 12.01 32.11 -21.30
CA ALA A 12 13.31 31.49 -21.52
C ALA A 12 13.29 30.00 -21.13
N PHE A 13 12.80 29.68 -19.92
CA PHE A 13 12.68 28.29 -19.47
C PHE A 13 11.81 27.44 -20.40
N HIS A 14 10.68 27.99 -20.85
CA HIS A 14 9.82 27.31 -21.82
C HIS A 14 10.50 27.06 -23.17
N GLY A 15 11.21 28.05 -23.71
CA GLY A 15 11.81 27.97 -25.04
C GLY A 15 13.09 27.14 -25.11
N SER A 16 13.88 27.10 -24.03
CA SER A 16 15.21 26.45 -24.05
C SER A 16 15.32 25.21 -23.18
N CYS A 17 14.46 25.01 -22.17
CA CYS A 17 14.63 23.95 -21.18
C CYS A 17 13.50 22.91 -21.15
N MET A 18 12.28 23.27 -21.57
CA MET A 18 11.15 22.34 -21.56
C MET A 18 11.20 21.44 -22.80
N ALA A 19 11.12 20.12 -22.58
CA ALA A 19 10.95 19.18 -23.67
C ALA A 19 9.60 19.43 -24.37
N GLN A 20 9.57 19.25 -25.70
CA GLN A 20 8.34 19.42 -26.48
C GLN A 20 7.25 18.43 -26.06
N TYR A 21 7.67 17.23 -25.64
CA TYR A 21 6.80 16.16 -25.15
C TYR A 21 7.43 15.50 -23.92
N THR A 22 6.58 15.01 -23.02
CA THR A 22 7.02 14.19 -21.90
C THR A 22 7.44 12.81 -22.40
N THR A 23 8.55 12.28 -21.90
CA THR A 23 8.98 10.91 -22.20
C THR A 23 7.90 9.89 -21.81
N PRO A 24 7.48 9.00 -22.72
CA PRO A 24 6.46 7.98 -22.46
C PRO A 24 6.76 7.14 -21.22
N GLU A 25 5.72 6.73 -20.48
CA GLU A 25 5.89 5.96 -19.24
C GLU A 25 6.57 4.61 -19.46
N LEU A 26 6.30 3.97 -20.60
CA LEU A 26 6.86 2.66 -20.98
C LEU A 26 8.39 2.71 -21.07
N LEU A 27 8.96 3.87 -21.44
CA LEU A 27 10.40 4.08 -21.53
C LEU A 27 11.06 4.41 -20.18
N ARG A 28 10.27 4.72 -19.14
CA ARG A 28 10.78 5.22 -17.84
C ARG A 28 10.64 4.24 -16.69
N LYS A 29 9.75 3.25 -16.80
CA LYS A 29 9.44 2.28 -15.73
C LYS A 29 10.09 0.93 -16.02
N PRO A 30 10.52 0.19 -14.98
CA PRO A 30 10.99 -1.17 -15.16
C PRO A 30 9.88 -2.06 -15.74
N LEU A 31 10.28 -3.01 -16.59
CA LEU A 31 9.35 -3.81 -17.38
C LEU A 31 8.81 -5.04 -16.65
N ASP A 32 9.35 -5.39 -15.49
CA ASP A 32 8.97 -6.55 -14.67
C ASP A 32 7.46 -6.65 -14.49
N ARG A 33 6.82 -5.53 -14.14
CA ARG A 33 5.37 -5.52 -13.92
C ARG A 33 4.58 -5.67 -15.23
N VAL A 34 5.07 -5.10 -16.32
CA VAL A 34 4.43 -5.17 -17.64
C VAL A 34 4.52 -6.58 -18.19
N ILE A 35 5.71 -7.18 -18.11
CA ILE A 35 5.98 -8.57 -18.51
C ILE A 35 5.09 -9.52 -17.72
N LEU A 36 5.01 -9.37 -16.39
CA LEU A 36 4.17 -10.23 -15.57
C LEU A 36 2.69 -10.14 -15.98
N GLN A 37 2.18 -8.93 -16.23
CA GLN A 37 0.80 -8.74 -16.70
C GLN A 37 0.56 -9.36 -18.09
N PHE A 38 1.52 -9.27 -19.00
CA PHE A 38 1.43 -9.92 -20.31
C PHE A 38 1.44 -11.45 -20.15
N THR A 39 2.37 -12.01 -19.39
CA THR A 39 2.40 -13.47 -19.15
C THR A 39 1.11 -13.99 -18.52
N GLY A 40 0.44 -13.20 -17.67
CA GLY A 40 -0.80 -13.62 -17.01
C GLY A 40 -2.10 -13.38 -17.78
N ARG A 41 -2.17 -12.35 -18.63
CA ARG A 41 -3.40 -11.99 -19.36
C ARG A 41 -3.38 -12.34 -20.84
N LEU A 42 -2.19 -12.53 -21.39
CA LEU A 42 -1.94 -12.68 -22.82
C LEU A 42 -1.16 -13.98 -23.06
N SER A 43 -1.64 -15.10 -22.51
CA SER A 43 -1.03 -16.43 -22.71
C SER A 43 -0.94 -16.83 -24.18
N GLU A 44 -1.73 -16.20 -25.05
CA GLU A 44 -1.67 -16.32 -26.52
C GLU A 44 -0.37 -15.73 -27.10
N PHE A 45 0.23 -14.75 -26.43
CA PHE A 45 1.46 -14.08 -26.82
C PHE A 45 2.63 -14.70 -26.07
N LYS A 46 3.25 -15.72 -26.67
CA LYS A 46 4.35 -16.48 -26.06
C LYS A 46 5.60 -15.68 -25.74
N VAL A 47 5.78 -14.49 -26.35
CA VAL A 47 7.02 -13.71 -26.26
C VAL A 47 6.69 -12.22 -26.06
N PRO A 48 6.53 -11.75 -24.81
CA PRO A 48 6.28 -10.34 -24.47
C PRO A 48 7.17 -9.31 -25.19
N SER A 49 8.45 -9.62 -25.41
CA SER A 49 9.42 -8.78 -26.13
C SER A 49 9.02 -8.56 -27.58
N SER A 50 8.37 -9.53 -28.22
CA SER A 50 7.88 -9.38 -29.59
C SER A 50 6.74 -8.37 -29.67
N LEU A 51 5.86 -8.36 -28.66
CA LEU A 51 4.77 -7.40 -28.55
C LEU A 51 5.29 -6.00 -28.24
N LEU A 52 6.25 -5.88 -27.30
CA LEU A 52 6.84 -4.59 -26.91
C LEU A 52 7.60 -3.91 -28.04
N ARG A 53 8.22 -4.68 -28.96
CA ARG A 53 8.83 -4.11 -30.19
C ARG A 53 7.82 -3.44 -31.12
N GLY A 54 6.56 -3.88 -31.08
CA GLY A 54 5.49 -3.32 -31.89
C GLY A 54 4.82 -2.08 -31.27
N ALA A 55 5.25 -1.64 -30.09
CA ALA A 55 4.71 -0.45 -29.45
C ALA A 55 5.12 0.83 -30.20
N LEU A 56 4.27 1.88 -30.15
CA LEU A 56 4.55 3.18 -30.76
C LEU A 56 5.90 3.75 -30.32
N ASP A 57 6.17 3.67 -29.01
CA ASP A 57 7.44 4.01 -28.39
C ASP A 57 7.99 2.75 -27.70
N ALA A 58 8.74 1.93 -28.45
CA ALA A 58 9.27 0.66 -27.93
C ALA A 58 10.32 0.89 -26.83
N PRO A 59 10.23 0.19 -25.68
CA PRO A 59 11.21 0.29 -24.61
C PRO A 59 12.53 -0.37 -25.00
N ASP A 60 13.60 -0.01 -24.30
CA ASP A 60 14.86 -0.74 -24.41
C ASP A 60 14.68 -2.16 -23.84
N LEU A 61 14.85 -3.15 -24.72
CA LEU A 61 14.71 -4.56 -24.39
C LEU A 61 16.04 -5.20 -23.95
N SER A 62 17.15 -4.44 -23.95
CA SER A 62 18.46 -4.91 -23.47
C SER A 62 18.43 -5.41 -22.02
N HIS A 63 17.43 -5.00 -21.24
CA HIS A 63 17.26 -5.35 -19.83
C HIS A 63 16.07 -6.27 -19.57
N ILE A 64 15.47 -6.86 -20.61
CA ILE A 64 14.33 -7.76 -20.43
C ILE A 64 14.72 -9.01 -19.63
N ASP A 65 15.91 -9.55 -19.86
CA ASP A 65 16.43 -10.72 -19.13
C ASP A 65 16.53 -10.44 -17.61
N ASN A 66 16.87 -9.21 -17.22
CA ASN A 66 16.92 -8.82 -15.81
C ASN A 66 15.53 -8.80 -15.18
N ALA A 67 14.49 -8.46 -15.96
CA ALA A 67 13.12 -8.51 -15.49
C ALA A 67 12.66 -9.96 -15.27
N TYR A 68 12.98 -10.87 -16.20
CA TYR A 68 12.72 -12.31 -16.03
C TYR A 68 13.46 -12.91 -14.84
N ARG A 69 14.76 -12.62 -14.67
CA ARG A 69 15.53 -13.00 -13.48
C ARG A 69 14.90 -12.49 -12.19
N LEU A 70 14.47 -11.23 -12.16
CA LEU A 70 13.81 -10.66 -10.98
C LEU A 70 12.50 -11.41 -10.68
N LEU A 71 11.64 -11.62 -11.69
CA LEU A 71 10.37 -12.31 -11.51
C LEU A 71 10.57 -13.77 -11.07
N ALA A 72 11.55 -14.47 -11.65
CA ALA A 72 11.92 -15.83 -11.27
C ALA A 72 12.48 -15.89 -9.83
N SER A 73 13.31 -14.93 -9.42
CA SER A 73 13.80 -14.84 -8.04
C SER A 73 12.69 -14.60 -7.00
N PHE A 74 11.55 -14.07 -7.46
CA PHE A 74 10.34 -13.91 -6.67
C PHE A 74 9.33 -15.06 -6.86
N ASP A 75 9.71 -16.15 -7.53
CA ASP A 75 8.84 -17.28 -7.86
C ASP A 75 7.53 -16.82 -8.52
N ALA A 76 7.52 -15.68 -9.20
CA ALA A 76 6.34 -15.18 -9.91
C ALA A 76 6.17 -15.88 -11.26
N ILE A 77 7.27 -16.40 -11.81
CA ILE A 77 7.32 -17.23 -13.01
C ILE A 77 8.18 -18.46 -12.76
N ASP A 78 7.98 -19.53 -13.53
CA ASP A 78 8.66 -20.83 -13.36
C ASP A 78 10.02 -20.94 -14.09
N SER A 79 10.34 -20.01 -14.99
CA SER A 79 11.57 -20.01 -15.79
C SER A 79 12.05 -18.59 -16.07
N GLU A 80 13.37 -18.41 -16.20
CA GLU A 80 13.97 -17.17 -16.69
C GLU A 80 13.90 -17.02 -18.22
N ASP A 81 13.65 -18.13 -18.94
CA ASP A 81 13.48 -18.08 -20.40
C ASP A 81 12.12 -17.51 -20.76
N GLU A 82 12.11 -16.39 -21.48
CA GLU A 82 10.93 -15.72 -21.97
C GLU A 82 9.94 -16.65 -22.69
N LYS A 83 10.42 -17.61 -23.49
CA LYS A 83 9.56 -18.45 -24.34
C LYS A 83 8.82 -19.54 -23.57
N ASP A 84 9.45 -20.05 -22.52
CA ASP A 84 8.98 -21.19 -21.75
C ASP A 84 8.45 -20.79 -20.37
N SER A 85 8.65 -19.54 -19.96
CA SER A 85 8.19 -18.95 -18.72
C SER A 85 6.66 -18.95 -18.63
N ARG A 86 6.15 -19.62 -17.61
CA ARG A 86 4.75 -19.59 -17.20
C ARG A 86 4.59 -18.90 -15.85
N LEU A 87 3.41 -18.34 -15.67
CA LEU A 87 3.01 -17.71 -14.42
C LEU A 87 2.83 -18.77 -13.33
N THR A 88 3.42 -18.54 -12.16
CA THR A 88 3.12 -19.35 -10.98
C THR A 88 1.83 -18.87 -10.30
N ARG A 89 1.37 -19.60 -9.28
CA ARG A 89 0.26 -19.15 -8.42
C ARG A 89 0.57 -17.80 -7.75
N PHE A 90 1.83 -17.57 -7.34
CA PHE A 90 2.26 -16.28 -6.78
C PHE A 90 2.22 -15.18 -7.86
N GLY A 91 2.73 -15.45 -9.06
CA GLY A 91 2.65 -14.51 -10.18
C GLY A 91 1.22 -14.12 -10.54
N SER A 92 0.30 -15.10 -10.56
CA SER A 92 -1.13 -14.87 -10.78
C SER A 92 -1.71 -13.98 -9.69
N PHE A 93 -1.39 -14.24 -8.42
CA PHE A 93 -1.82 -13.41 -7.30
C PHE A 93 -1.33 -11.97 -7.44
N VAL A 94 -0.04 -11.79 -7.74
CA VAL A 94 0.58 -10.48 -7.95
C VAL A 94 -0.17 -9.69 -9.04
N CYS A 95 -0.58 -10.33 -10.14
CA CYS A 95 -1.27 -9.69 -11.26
C CYS A 95 -2.58 -8.98 -10.88
N HIS A 96 -3.21 -9.35 -9.77
CA HIS A 96 -4.49 -8.80 -9.32
C HIS A 96 -4.35 -7.62 -8.34
N LEU A 97 -3.14 -7.38 -7.83
CA LEU A 97 -2.90 -6.42 -6.73
C LEU A 97 -2.05 -5.23 -7.15
N PRO A 98 -2.37 -3.99 -6.74
CA PRO A 98 -1.61 -2.78 -7.07
C PRO A 98 -0.40 -2.59 -6.14
N LEU A 99 0.38 -3.64 -5.90
CA LEU A 99 1.49 -3.66 -4.96
C LEU A 99 2.79 -4.12 -5.64
N SER A 100 3.93 -3.80 -5.01
CA SER A 100 5.23 -4.35 -5.41
C SER A 100 5.31 -5.85 -5.13
N LEU A 101 6.25 -6.56 -5.77
CA LEU A 101 6.46 -8.00 -5.57
C LEU A 101 6.69 -8.33 -4.08
N GLN A 102 7.48 -7.52 -3.38
CA GLN A 102 7.79 -7.70 -1.95
C GLN A 102 6.53 -7.61 -1.09
N LEU A 103 5.67 -6.61 -1.36
CA LEU A 103 4.45 -6.40 -0.59
C LEU A 103 3.37 -7.44 -0.92
N CYS A 104 3.28 -7.87 -2.18
CA CYS A 104 2.46 -9.03 -2.54
C CYS A 104 2.92 -10.30 -1.83
N ARG A 105 4.23 -10.53 -1.71
CA ARG A 105 4.79 -11.68 -0.99
C ARG A 105 4.42 -11.63 0.49
N LEU A 106 4.64 -10.50 1.14
CA LEU A 106 4.20 -10.29 2.52
C LEU A 106 2.69 -10.54 2.70
N LEU A 107 1.87 -9.99 1.80
CA LEU A 107 0.42 -10.15 1.85
C LEU A 107 0.00 -11.62 1.67
N MET A 108 0.56 -12.31 0.66
CA MET A 108 0.25 -13.71 0.39
C MET A 108 0.68 -14.60 1.56
N THR A 109 1.87 -14.41 2.12
CA THR A 109 2.33 -15.13 3.32
C THR A 109 1.36 -14.92 4.49
N GLY A 110 0.96 -13.68 4.78
CA GLY A 110 -0.01 -13.41 5.85
C GLY A 110 -1.36 -14.08 5.61
N VAL A 111 -1.83 -14.15 4.35
CA VAL A 111 -3.06 -14.88 4.01
C VAL A 111 -2.89 -16.39 4.21
N TYR A 112 -1.78 -16.99 3.77
CA TYR A 112 -1.52 -18.45 3.90
C TYR A 112 -1.37 -18.90 5.36
N THR A 113 -0.63 -18.15 6.18
CA THR A 113 -0.45 -18.49 7.61
C THR A 113 -1.76 -18.57 8.39
N VAL A 114 -2.80 -17.88 7.92
CA VAL A 114 -4.15 -17.94 8.50
C VAL A 114 -4.86 -19.25 8.14
N GLN A 115 -4.52 -19.86 7.00
CA GLN A 115 -5.15 -21.10 6.51
C GLN A 115 -4.68 -22.35 7.25
N ASP A 116 -3.42 -22.44 7.65
CA ASP A 116 -2.87 -23.66 8.27
C ASP A 116 -3.38 -23.89 9.71
N ASN A 117 -4.01 -22.88 10.32
CA ASN A 117 -4.47 -22.89 11.72
C ASN A 117 -6.00 -23.12 11.85
N THR A 118 -6.58 -23.99 11.00
CA THR A 118 -8.03 -24.22 10.89
C THR A 118 -8.75 -24.65 12.18
N ASP A 119 -8.03 -25.07 13.22
CA ASP A 119 -8.63 -25.50 14.49
C ASP A 119 -8.69 -24.41 15.56
N GLN A 120 -8.12 -23.22 15.33
CA GLN A 120 -8.21 -22.11 16.29
C GLN A 120 -8.92 -20.88 15.72
N VAL A 121 -9.91 -20.43 16.47
CA VAL A 121 -10.77 -19.26 16.22
C VAL A 121 -9.98 -17.93 16.07
N GLU A 122 -8.67 -17.96 16.33
CA GLU A 122 -7.76 -16.86 16.62
C GLU A 122 -6.88 -16.38 15.45
N SER A 123 -7.00 -16.95 14.24
CA SER A 123 -6.11 -16.58 13.11
C SER A 123 -6.60 -15.41 12.24
N CYS A 124 -7.88 -15.00 12.33
CA CYS A 124 -8.41 -13.83 11.61
C CYS A 124 -7.70 -12.48 11.89
N PRO A 125 -7.24 -12.19 13.13
CA PRO A 125 -6.46 -11.00 13.48
C PRO A 125 -5.24 -10.77 12.58
N LEU A 126 -4.50 -11.83 12.24
CA LEU A 126 -3.26 -11.72 11.48
C LEU A 126 -3.51 -11.21 10.05
N LEU A 127 -4.60 -11.65 9.41
CA LEU A 127 -5.00 -11.15 8.10
C LEU A 127 -5.27 -9.64 8.11
N LEU A 128 -5.98 -9.16 9.14
CA LEU A 128 -6.25 -7.73 9.32
C LEU A 128 -4.96 -6.93 9.50
N HIS A 129 -4.08 -7.40 10.39
CA HIS A 129 -2.78 -6.75 10.61
C HIS A 129 -1.96 -6.70 9.33
N THR A 130 -1.92 -7.80 8.56
CA THR A 130 -1.16 -7.88 7.31
C THR A 130 -1.68 -6.88 6.29
N VAL A 131 -2.99 -6.82 6.06
CA VAL A 131 -3.58 -5.86 5.10
C VAL A 131 -3.28 -4.41 5.51
N ILE A 132 -3.42 -4.08 6.78
CA ILE A 132 -3.15 -2.74 7.29
C ILE A 132 -1.67 -2.39 7.14
N LEU A 133 -0.76 -3.27 7.55
CA LEU A 133 0.69 -3.06 7.45
C LEU A 133 1.18 -2.94 6.00
N VAL A 134 0.71 -3.83 5.12
CA VAL A 134 1.02 -3.76 3.69
C VAL A 134 0.54 -2.44 3.08
N SER A 135 -0.63 -1.97 3.51
CA SER A 135 -1.14 -0.67 3.06
C SER A 135 -0.28 0.48 3.56
N ILE A 136 0.13 0.46 4.83
CA ILE A 136 1.03 1.47 5.43
C ILE A 136 2.36 1.53 4.68
N LEU A 137 2.98 0.37 4.42
CA LEU A 137 4.26 0.26 3.72
C LEU A 137 4.18 0.68 2.24
N SER A 138 3.00 0.58 1.63
CA SER A 138 2.76 0.99 0.24
C SER A 138 2.45 2.49 0.13
N THR A 139 1.79 3.07 1.15
CA THR A 139 1.46 4.48 1.16
C THR A 139 2.64 5.37 1.51
N PRO A 140 2.72 6.60 0.93
CA PRO A 140 3.73 7.57 1.36
C PRO A 140 3.52 7.98 2.82
N ASP A 141 4.61 8.39 3.49
CA ASP A 141 4.63 8.85 4.89
C ASP A 141 3.37 9.69 5.24
N LEU A 142 2.62 9.33 6.28
CA LEU A 142 1.41 10.03 6.69
C LEU A 142 1.66 11.43 7.26
N PHE A 143 2.86 11.69 7.78
CA PHE A 143 3.18 12.93 8.46
C PHE A 143 3.23 14.13 7.51
N ILE A 144 2.92 15.30 8.05
CA ILE A 144 2.94 16.57 7.32
C ILE A 144 4.39 16.94 7.04
N MET A 145 4.73 17.09 5.76
CA MET A 145 6.01 17.64 5.34
C MET A 145 5.94 19.17 5.36
N LEU A 146 6.78 19.79 6.18
CA LEU A 146 6.94 21.25 6.20
C LEU A 146 7.87 21.66 5.06
N SER A 147 7.45 22.65 4.30
CA SER A 147 8.22 23.16 3.16
C SER A 147 8.60 24.60 3.41
N PHE A 148 9.88 24.92 3.21
CA PHE A 148 10.43 26.27 3.34
C PHE A 148 9.68 27.28 2.45
N TYR A 149 9.19 26.83 1.28
CA TYR A 149 8.41 27.67 0.37
C TYR A 149 7.09 28.18 0.95
N HIS A 150 6.56 27.52 1.99
CA HIS A 150 5.30 27.89 2.64
C HIS A 150 5.52 28.68 3.94
N ILE A 151 6.74 28.69 4.49
CA ILE A 151 7.05 29.35 5.76
C ILE A 151 8.06 30.47 5.50
N ARG A 152 7.58 31.71 5.59
CA ARG A 152 8.34 32.91 5.21
C ARG A 152 9.56 33.21 6.10
N SER A 153 9.62 32.65 7.30
CA SER A 153 10.70 32.88 8.27
C SER A 153 11.38 31.57 8.66
N ALA A 154 12.72 31.55 8.63
CA ALA A 154 13.52 30.43 9.06
C ALA A 154 13.24 30.03 10.52
N GLN A 155 12.99 31.00 11.40
CA GLN A 155 12.68 30.73 12.82
C GLN A 155 11.35 29.98 12.98
N THR A 156 10.32 30.40 12.25
CA THR A 156 9.02 29.71 12.24
C THR A 156 9.14 28.31 11.66
N TYR A 157 9.95 28.15 10.60
CA TYR A 157 10.19 26.85 9.97
C TYR A 157 10.83 25.86 10.96
N LEU A 158 11.88 26.29 11.65
CA LEU A 158 12.54 25.48 12.68
C LEU A 158 11.59 25.12 13.84
N LYS A 159 10.75 26.07 14.27
CA LYS A 159 9.75 25.84 15.32
C LYS A 159 8.75 24.77 14.92
N GLU A 160 8.20 24.84 13.71
CA GLU A 160 7.24 23.84 13.22
C GLU A 160 7.93 22.49 12.97
N MET A 161 9.17 22.46 12.46
CA MET A 161 9.94 21.21 12.31
C MET A 161 10.14 20.51 13.65
N LYS A 162 10.54 21.26 14.69
CA LYS A 162 10.69 20.73 16.04
C LYS A 162 9.36 20.15 16.55
N LYS A 163 8.24 20.84 16.33
CA LYS A 163 6.91 20.37 16.72
C LYS A 163 6.51 19.08 16.00
N ASN A 164 6.76 18.99 14.69
CA ASN A 164 6.49 17.77 13.91
C ASN A 164 7.37 16.60 14.37
N LEU A 165 8.65 16.84 14.65
CA LEU A 165 9.54 15.79 15.18
C LEU A 165 9.06 15.31 16.55
N GLN A 166 8.69 16.22 17.46
CA GLN A 166 8.12 15.86 18.76
C GLN A 166 6.82 15.07 18.62
N ALA A 167 5.98 15.41 17.64
CA ALA A 167 4.76 14.66 17.34
C ALA A 167 5.04 13.24 16.84
N LYS A 168 6.02 13.08 15.92
CA LYS A 168 6.49 11.77 15.45
C LYS A 168 7.02 10.91 16.60
N LEU A 169 7.89 11.47 17.43
CA LEU A 169 8.47 10.75 18.59
C LEU A 169 7.40 10.34 19.62
N LYS A 170 6.39 11.18 19.84
CA LYS A 170 5.26 10.84 20.72
C LYS A 170 4.38 9.74 20.14
N LEU A 171 4.17 9.73 18.82
CA LEU A 171 3.41 8.68 18.15
C LEU A 171 4.19 7.36 18.13
N ASP A 172 5.53 7.42 18.01
CA ASP A 172 6.39 6.24 18.03
C ASP A 172 6.19 5.39 19.29
N GLY A 173 6.05 6.03 20.46
CA GLY A 173 5.67 5.33 21.69
C GLY A 173 6.64 4.22 22.12
N GLY A 174 7.89 4.23 21.62
CA GLY A 174 8.88 3.18 21.90
C GLY A 174 8.81 1.98 20.96
N MET A 175 8.11 2.07 19.82
CA MET A 175 8.05 1.02 18.81
C MET A 175 9.32 0.94 17.96
N TRP A 176 10.11 2.02 17.87
CA TRP A 176 11.35 2.11 17.09
C TRP A 176 11.17 1.71 15.62
N SER A 177 9.96 1.85 15.09
CA SER A 177 9.58 1.42 13.75
C SER A 177 8.38 2.21 13.27
N GLU A 178 8.60 3.19 12.41
CA GLU A 178 7.56 4.09 11.90
C GLU A 178 6.33 3.35 11.33
N PRO A 179 6.46 2.28 10.52
CA PRO A 179 5.30 1.51 10.06
C PRO A 179 4.48 0.88 11.20
N LEU A 180 5.16 0.38 12.25
CA LEU A 180 4.49 -0.20 13.41
C LEU A 180 3.83 0.87 14.27
N SER A 181 4.44 2.04 14.41
CA SER A 181 3.88 3.17 15.13
C SER A 181 2.63 3.71 14.43
N ILE A 182 2.64 3.78 13.09
CA ILE A 182 1.46 4.13 12.28
C ILE A 182 0.38 3.05 12.40
N TRP A 183 0.76 1.78 12.42
CA TRP A 183 -0.17 0.67 12.63
C TRP A 183 -0.85 0.75 14.00
N LEU A 184 -0.09 1.00 15.06
CA LEU A 184 -0.62 1.15 16.41
C LEU A 184 -1.54 2.36 16.48
N PHE A 185 -1.15 3.49 15.89
CA PHE A 185 -2.00 4.66 15.75
C PHE A 185 -3.32 4.33 15.05
N TYR A 186 -3.30 3.56 13.95
CA TYR A 186 -4.51 3.14 13.26
C TYR A 186 -5.42 2.30 14.17
N MET A 187 -4.85 1.37 14.94
CA MET A 187 -5.58 0.56 15.92
C MET A 187 -6.18 1.39 17.05
N GLU A 188 -5.43 2.35 17.61
CA GLU A 188 -5.92 3.27 18.65
C GLU A 188 -7.07 4.14 18.13
N THR A 189 -6.94 4.68 16.91
CA THR A 189 -8.03 5.47 16.31
C THR A 189 -9.29 4.65 16.03
N MET A 190 -9.17 3.32 15.93
CA MET A 190 -10.28 2.39 15.77
C MET A 190 -10.86 1.96 17.13
N SER A 191 -10.02 1.72 18.15
CA SER A 191 -10.42 1.29 19.50
C SER A 191 -11.23 2.34 20.26
N ASP A 192 -10.96 3.61 19.99
CA ASP A 192 -11.56 4.77 20.65
C ASP A 192 -12.90 5.19 20.05
N GLN A 193 -13.35 4.54 18.96
CA GLN A 193 -14.62 4.88 18.31
C GLN A 193 -15.82 4.23 19.00
N GLN A 194 -16.97 4.89 18.84
CA GLN A 194 -18.26 4.29 19.16
C GLN A 194 -18.78 3.50 17.96
N ILE A 195 -19.52 2.42 18.23
CA ILE A 195 -20.03 1.51 17.19
C ILE A 195 -20.91 2.29 16.21
N ASN A 196 -20.62 2.13 14.91
CA ASN A 196 -21.36 2.74 13.81
C ASN A 196 -21.42 4.29 13.81
N ILE A 197 -20.57 4.96 14.59
CA ILE A 197 -20.50 6.42 14.67
C ILE A 197 -19.16 6.88 14.10
N LYS A 198 -19.19 7.85 13.19
CA LYS A 198 -17.99 8.42 12.58
C LYS A 198 -17.23 9.27 13.61
N SER A 199 -15.97 8.93 13.84
CA SER A 199 -15.10 9.70 14.73
C SER A 199 -14.55 10.97 14.06
N ASN A 200 -14.42 12.05 14.84
CA ASN A 200 -13.74 13.27 14.40
C ASN A 200 -12.25 13.21 14.74
N LEU A 201 -11.44 12.77 13.79
CA LEU A 201 -9.99 12.61 13.95
C LEU A 201 -9.19 13.91 13.75
N ARG A 202 -9.84 15.05 13.45
CA ARG A 202 -9.14 16.30 13.10
C ARG A 202 -8.20 16.79 14.20
N GLY A 203 -8.64 16.71 15.46
CA GLY A 203 -7.81 17.10 16.61
C GLY A 203 -6.60 16.17 16.80
N ILE A 204 -6.81 14.87 16.61
CA ILE A 204 -5.76 13.85 16.68
C ILE A 204 -4.73 14.04 15.57
N PHE A 205 -5.19 14.26 14.34
CA PHE A 205 -4.30 14.52 13.20
C PHE A 205 -3.45 15.78 13.41
N HIS A 206 -4.05 16.85 13.94
CA HIS A 206 -3.29 18.05 14.27
C HIS A 206 -2.27 17.80 15.40
N LYS A 207 -2.64 17.03 16.44
CA LYS A 207 -1.76 16.68 17.56
C LYS A 207 -0.52 15.90 17.10
N PHE A 208 -0.70 14.95 16.18
CA PHE A 208 0.36 14.08 15.69
C PHE A 208 0.97 14.52 14.35
N ALA A 209 0.62 15.71 13.86
CA ALA A 209 1.07 16.23 12.57
C ALA A 209 0.82 15.25 11.40
N ILE A 210 -0.34 14.59 11.40
CA ILE A 210 -0.77 13.66 10.34
C ILE A 210 -1.56 14.41 9.27
N SER A 211 -1.24 14.14 8.01
CA SER A 211 -1.97 14.68 6.86
C SER A 211 -3.28 13.91 6.66
N SER A 212 -4.41 14.58 6.85
CA SER A 212 -5.75 14.00 6.59
C SER A 212 -5.87 13.41 5.19
N ARG A 213 -5.29 14.08 4.18
CA ARG A 213 -5.28 13.60 2.79
C ARG A 213 -4.51 12.28 2.65
N ARG A 214 -3.33 12.16 3.27
CA ARG A 214 -2.52 10.93 3.20
C ARG A 214 -3.16 9.80 4.00
N TYR A 215 -3.76 10.10 5.15
CA TYR A 215 -4.56 9.14 5.91
C TYR A 215 -5.77 8.62 5.11
N GLN A 216 -6.43 9.50 4.34
CA GLN A 216 -7.50 9.09 3.45
C GLN A 216 -6.99 8.20 2.30
N THR A 217 -5.82 8.50 1.72
CA THR A 217 -5.16 7.62 0.74
C THR A 217 -4.84 6.24 1.32
N LEU A 218 -4.36 6.16 2.57
CA LEU A 218 -4.17 4.89 3.27
C LEU A 218 -5.48 4.10 3.39
N ASN A 219 -6.56 4.75 3.81
CA ASN A 219 -7.87 4.10 3.89
C ASN A 219 -8.39 3.61 2.54
N TYR A 220 -8.19 4.39 1.47
CA TYR A 220 -8.57 3.94 0.13
C TYR A 220 -7.79 2.69 -0.28
N LEU A 221 -6.49 2.63 0.00
CA LEU A 221 -5.69 1.45 -0.30
C LEU A 221 -6.14 0.23 0.53
N ILE A 222 -6.41 0.40 1.83
CA ILE A 222 -6.93 -0.68 2.68
C ILE A 222 -8.25 -1.23 2.11
N SER A 223 -9.19 -0.34 1.75
CA SER A 223 -10.48 -0.73 1.16
C SER A 223 -10.29 -1.45 -0.18
N ASP A 224 -9.48 -0.91 -1.10
CA ASP A 224 -9.21 -1.53 -2.40
C ASP A 224 -8.54 -2.91 -2.27
N LEU A 225 -7.56 -3.07 -1.37
CA LEU A 225 -6.93 -4.36 -1.10
C LEU A 225 -7.92 -5.38 -0.52
N CYS A 226 -8.77 -4.99 0.44
CA CYS A 226 -9.80 -5.87 0.96
C CYS A 226 -10.76 -6.34 -0.13
N GLN A 227 -11.23 -5.43 -1.00
CA GLN A 227 -12.14 -5.75 -2.10
C GLN A 227 -11.49 -6.71 -3.11
N ARG A 228 -10.22 -6.47 -3.48
CA ARG A 228 -9.45 -7.35 -4.38
C ARG A 228 -9.24 -8.73 -3.79
N LEU A 229 -8.90 -8.84 -2.51
CA LEU A 229 -8.75 -10.13 -1.83
C LEU A 229 -10.07 -10.90 -1.76
N ILE A 230 -11.18 -10.21 -1.47
CA ILE A 230 -12.51 -10.82 -1.50
C ILE A 230 -12.85 -11.32 -2.90
N SER A 231 -12.62 -10.51 -3.93
CA SER A 231 -12.86 -10.90 -5.33
C SER A 231 -11.98 -12.07 -5.76
N LEU A 232 -10.68 -12.06 -5.41
CA LEU A 232 -9.75 -13.15 -5.66
C LEU A 232 -10.23 -14.46 -5.06
N SER A 233 -10.72 -14.44 -3.82
CA SER A 233 -11.24 -15.64 -3.15
C SER A 233 -12.46 -16.28 -3.84
N GLN A 234 -13.08 -15.61 -4.81
CA GLN A 234 -14.18 -16.15 -5.62
C GLN A 234 -13.68 -16.82 -6.91
N THR A 235 -12.43 -16.60 -7.29
CA THR A 235 -11.81 -17.25 -8.47
C THR A 235 -11.45 -18.71 -8.14
N PRO A 236 -11.50 -19.64 -9.11
CA PRO A 236 -11.21 -21.05 -8.86
C PRO A 236 -9.78 -21.27 -8.35
N GLU A 237 -8.80 -20.54 -8.90
CA GLU A 237 -7.38 -20.63 -8.54
C GLU A 237 -7.11 -20.24 -7.07
N PHE A 238 -7.88 -19.29 -6.53
CA PHE A 238 -7.71 -18.75 -5.17
C PHE A 238 -8.90 -19.02 -4.25
N SER A 239 -9.80 -19.93 -4.64
CA SER A 239 -11.02 -20.25 -3.89
C SER A 239 -10.74 -20.72 -2.45
N GLN A 240 -9.63 -21.44 -2.27
CA GLN A 240 -9.18 -21.91 -0.97
C GLN A 240 -8.44 -20.83 -0.18
N LEU A 241 -7.89 -19.80 -0.84
CA LEU A 241 -6.97 -18.79 -0.28
C LEU A 241 -7.59 -18.07 0.94
N ILE A 242 -8.88 -17.73 0.89
CA ILE A 242 -9.58 -17.02 1.97
C ILE A 242 -10.92 -17.69 2.24
N TYR A 243 -11.03 -18.31 3.41
CA TYR A 243 -12.24 -18.93 3.94
C TYR A 243 -13.34 -17.91 4.29
N ALA A 244 -14.56 -18.41 4.51
CA ALA A 244 -15.75 -17.59 4.70
C ALA A 244 -15.62 -16.51 5.79
N LYS A 245 -15.07 -16.85 6.96
CA LYS A 245 -14.88 -15.91 8.08
C LYS A 245 -13.77 -14.89 7.78
N GLY A 246 -12.73 -15.25 7.02
CA GLY A 246 -11.74 -14.30 6.50
C GLY A 246 -12.40 -13.23 5.61
N ARG A 247 -13.31 -13.62 4.72
CA ARG A 247 -14.08 -12.69 3.87
C ARG A 247 -14.97 -11.77 4.69
N GLU A 248 -15.64 -12.29 5.71
CA GLU A 248 -16.48 -11.49 6.62
C GLU A 248 -15.64 -10.40 7.31
N VAL A 249 -14.46 -10.76 7.79
CA VAL A 249 -13.55 -9.85 8.51
C VAL A 249 -12.95 -8.80 7.57
N LEU A 250 -12.54 -9.19 6.36
CA LEU A 250 -12.09 -8.24 5.33
C LEU A 250 -13.19 -7.25 4.94
N SER A 251 -14.44 -7.71 4.81
CA SER A 251 -15.58 -6.84 4.52
C SER A 251 -15.81 -5.80 5.62
N LYS A 252 -15.67 -6.19 6.90
CA LYS A 252 -15.75 -5.24 8.03
C LYS A 252 -14.63 -4.22 8.01
N LEU A 253 -13.39 -4.63 7.72
CA LEU A 253 -12.26 -3.71 7.59
C LEU A 253 -12.42 -2.76 6.40
N GLU A 254 -12.90 -3.28 5.27
CA GLU A 254 -13.22 -2.49 4.08
C GLU A 254 -14.23 -1.39 4.39
N THR A 255 -15.32 -1.74 5.09
CA THR A 255 -16.37 -0.80 5.48
C THR A 255 -15.84 0.25 6.44
N TYR A 256 -14.99 -0.14 7.39
CA TYR A 256 -14.32 0.81 8.29
C TYR A 256 -13.41 1.77 7.52
N ALA A 257 -12.58 1.25 6.63
CA ALA A 257 -11.64 2.07 5.86
C ALA A 257 -12.40 3.11 5.00
N SER A 258 -13.47 2.69 4.32
CA SER A 258 -14.26 3.58 3.45
C SER A 258 -15.13 4.59 4.22
N THR A 259 -15.74 4.20 5.34
CA THR A 259 -16.74 5.03 6.04
C THR A 259 -16.29 5.63 7.37
N GLN A 260 -15.19 5.12 7.94
CA GLN A 260 -14.75 5.37 9.32
C GLN A 260 -15.82 5.01 10.36
N ARG A 261 -16.61 3.96 10.11
CA ARG A 261 -17.59 3.39 11.04
C ARG A 261 -17.14 2.00 11.44
N VAL A 262 -16.96 1.79 12.73
CA VAL A 262 -16.45 0.52 13.28
C VAL A 262 -17.58 -0.45 13.62
N ASP A 263 -17.40 -1.72 13.25
CA ASP A 263 -18.25 -2.84 13.65
C ASP A 263 -17.85 -3.38 15.03
N LYS A 264 -18.77 -4.03 15.76
CA LYS A 264 -18.51 -4.59 17.09
C LYS A 264 -17.33 -5.58 17.13
N LYS A 265 -17.19 -6.47 16.13
CA LYS A 265 -16.08 -7.44 16.06
C LYS A 265 -14.75 -6.73 15.81
N LEU A 266 -14.75 -5.75 14.91
CA LEU A 266 -13.55 -4.98 14.57
C LEU A 266 -13.11 -4.08 15.74
N LEU A 267 -14.07 -3.48 16.46
CA LEU A 267 -13.82 -2.70 17.66
C LEU A 267 -13.21 -3.55 18.78
N LYS A 268 -13.72 -4.78 19.00
CA LYS A 268 -13.15 -5.72 19.96
C LYS A 268 -11.70 -6.06 19.57
N PHE A 269 -11.47 -6.43 18.32
CA PHE A 269 -10.14 -6.72 17.79
C PHE A 269 -9.15 -5.56 18.01
N ALA A 270 -9.55 -4.32 17.71
CA ALA A 270 -8.69 -3.16 17.93
C ALA A 270 -8.36 -2.95 19.42
N ARG A 271 -9.34 -3.11 20.30
CA ARG A 271 -9.14 -2.99 21.76
C ARG A 271 -8.20 -4.07 22.29
N ASP A 272 -8.42 -5.32 21.90
CA ASP A 272 -7.60 -6.46 22.30
C ASP A 272 -6.14 -6.28 21.82
N THR A 273 -5.95 -5.76 20.60
CA THR A 273 -4.63 -5.42 20.04
C THR A 273 -3.93 -4.33 20.85
N VAL A 274 -4.63 -3.23 21.13
CA VAL A 274 -4.07 -2.09 21.86
C VAL A 274 -3.75 -2.46 23.31
N SER A 275 -4.61 -3.24 23.98
CA SER A 275 -4.35 -3.71 25.35
C SER A 275 -3.14 -4.63 25.40
N GLY A 276 -3.08 -5.63 24.51
CA GLY A 276 -1.95 -6.57 24.47
C GLY A 276 -0.61 -5.86 24.26
N LYS A 277 -0.57 -4.82 23.42
CA LYS A 277 0.66 -4.06 23.20
C LYS A 277 1.05 -3.18 24.39
N ARG A 278 0.08 -2.59 25.09
CA ARG A 278 0.35 -1.80 26.29
C ARG A 278 0.95 -2.66 27.41
N ASP A 279 0.50 -3.89 27.54
CA ASP A 279 1.04 -4.84 28.51
C ASP A 279 2.50 -5.21 28.19
N GLU A 280 2.85 -5.45 26.92
CA GLU A 280 4.24 -5.70 26.49
C GLU A 280 5.18 -4.52 26.79
N CYS A 281 4.76 -3.28 26.49
CA CYS A 281 5.59 -2.10 26.73
C CYS A 281 5.85 -1.83 28.22
N VAL A 282 4.98 -2.28 29.12
CA VAL A 282 5.21 -2.18 30.59
C VAL A 282 6.28 -3.17 31.04
N VAL A 283 6.32 -4.36 30.45
CA VAL A 283 7.31 -5.41 30.80
C VAL A 283 8.75 -5.02 30.40
N PHE A 284 8.94 -4.35 29.26
CA PHE A 284 10.27 -3.88 28.83
C PHE A 284 10.74 -2.57 29.50
N GLY A 285 9.87 -1.92 30.28
CA GLY A 285 10.18 -0.70 31.02
C GLY A 285 10.48 -0.91 32.51
N SER A 286 10.58 -2.17 32.96
CA SER A 286 10.85 -2.57 34.35
C SER A 286 12.31 -3.01 34.53
#